data_AF-E2AQJ6-F1
#
_entry.id   AF-E2AQJ6-F1
#
_cell.length_a   1.000
_cell.length_b   1.000
_cell.length_c   1.000
_cell.angle_alpha   90.00
_cell.angle_beta   90.00
_cell.angle_gamma   90.00
#
_symmetry.space_group_name_H-M   'P 1'
#
loop_
_entity.id
_entity.type
_entity.pdbx_description
1 polymer ?
#
loop_
_entity_poly.entity_id
_entity_poly.type
_entity_poly.pdbx_seq_one_letter_code
_entity_poly.pdbx_strand_id
1 'polypeptide(L)' 'MTFALCLYSVMFMRFAIRVEPRNMLLFACHFVNEGAQITQGCRFIKHHYLNKKE' A
#
# COMPACT_ATOMS: atom_id res chain seq x y z
N MET A 1 -10.20 2.95 -5.82
CA MET A 1 -9.10 2.13 -6.38
C MET A 1 -8.01 1.81 -5.35
N THR A 2 -7.69 2.73 -4.44
CA THR A 2 -6.60 2.61 -3.46
C THR A 2 -6.76 1.46 -2.45
N PHE A 3 -7.97 1.27 -1.91
CA PHE A 3 -8.21 0.28 -0.86
C PHE A 3 -8.17 -1.17 -1.36
N ALA A 4 -8.78 -1.43 -2.51
CA ALA A 4 -8.75 -2.75 -3.15
C ALA A 4 -7.31 -3.18 -3.51
N LEU A 5 -6.48 -2.23 -3.96
CA LEU A 5 -5.08 -2.48 -4.29
C LEU A 5 -4.22 -2.74 -3.05
N CYS A 6 -4.47 -2.05 -1.93
CA CYS A 6 -3.80 -2.34 -0.65
C CYS A 6 -4.11 -3.77 -0.16
N LEU A 7 -5.39 -4.14 -0.12
CA LEU A 7 -5.80 -5.51 0.27
C LEU A 7 -5.15 -6.58 -0.62
N TYR A 8 -5.03 -6.30 -1.92
CA TYR A 8 -4.40 -7.20 -2.86
C TYR A 8 -2.87 -7.30 -2.64
N SER A 9 -2.16 -6.18 -2.44
CA SER A 9 -0.71 -6.19 -2.15
C SER A 9 -0.37 -6.92 -0.84
N VAL A 10 -1.16 -6.73 0.23
CA VAL A 10 -0.94 -7.43 1.51
C VAL A 10 -1.04 -8.96 1.34
N MET A 11 -2.00 -9.43 0.55
CA MET A 11 -2.14 -10.86 0.24
C MET A 11 -0.92 -11.40 -0.54
N PHE A 12 -0.43 -10.63 -1.51
CA PHE A 12 0.78 -10.98 -2.27
C PHE A 12 2.06 -10.94 -1.41
N MET A 13 2.17 -10.01 -0.48
CA MET A 13 3.29 -9.94 0.47
C MET A 13 3.32 -11.15 1.41
N ARG A 14 2.16 -11.62 1.87
CA ARG A 14 2.07 -12.86 2.68
C ARG A 14 2.50 -14.09 1.88
N PHE A 15 2.16 -14.14 0.59
CA PHE A 15 2.61 -15.21 -0.31
C PHE A 15 4.13 -15.16 -0.54
N ALA A 16 4.71 -13.98 -0.75
CA ALA A 16 6.15 -13.80 -0.98
C ALA A 16 7.04 -14.28 0.20
N ILE A 17 6.52 -14.25 1.42
CA ILE A 17 7.20 -14.78 2.63
C ILE A 17 7.01 -16.30 2.77
N ARG A 18 5.87 -16.84 2.33
CA ARG A 18 5.50 -18.27 2.45
C ARG A 18 6.04 -19.14 1.32
N VAL A 19 6.34 -18.58 0.15
CA VAL A 19 6.91 -19.32 -0.98
C VAL A 19 8.39 -19.60 -0.73
N GLU A 20 8.86 -20.81 -1.04
CA GLU A 20 10.27 -21.21 -0.90
C GLU A 20 10.88 -21.48 -2.28
N PRO A 21 12.00 -20.82 -2.66
CA PRO A 21 12.78 -19.85 -1.88
C PRO A 21 12.07 -18.50 -1.68
N ARG A 22 12.25 -17.89 -0.49
CA ARG A 22 11.56 -16.64 -0.10
C ARG A 22 12.00 -15.46 -0.95
N ASN A 23 11.04 -14.78 -1.59
CA ASN A 23 11.33 -13.62 -2.44
C ASN A 23 11.16 -12.30 -1.67
N MET A 24 12.17 -11.96 -0.86
CA MET A 24 12.18 -10.74 -0.04
C MET A 24 12.26 -9.44 -0.84
N LEU A 25 12.76 -9.48 -2.09
CA LEU A 25 12.82 -8.30 -2.97
C LEU A 25 11.43 -7.87 -3.41
N LEU A 26 10.57 -8.83 -3.81
CA LEU A 26 9.17 -8.54 -4.13
C LEU A 26 8.42 -8.02 -2.90
N PHE A 27 8.65 -8.62 -1.74
CA PHE A 27 8.05 -8.14 -0.49
C PHE A 27 8.40 -6.68 -0.19
N ALA A 28 9.69 -6.32 -0.26
CA ALA A 28 10.15 -4.95 -0.02
C ALA A 28 9.56 -3.96 -1.03
N CYS A 29 9.51 -4.34 -2.31
CA CYS A 29 8.91 -3.53 -3.37
C CYS A 29 7.42 -3.25 -3.10
N HIS A 30 6.64 -4.29 -2.79
CA HIS A 30 5.22 -4.14 -2.46
C HIS A 30 4.99 -3.31 -1.20
N PHE A 31 5.83 -3.47 -0.17
CA PHE A 31 5.73 -2.69 1.06
C PHE A 31 5.95 -1.19 0.83
N VAL A 32 7.00 -0.83 0.07
CA VAL A 32 7.30 0.56 -0.24
C VAL A 32 6.22 1.18 -1.15
N ASN A 33 5.76 0.43 -2.15
CA ASN A 33 4.69 0.90 -3.05
C ASN A 33 3.37 1.14 -2.30
N GLU A 34 2.98 0.23 -1.40
CA GLU A 34 1.77 0.40 -0.59
C GLU A 34 1.92 1.56 0.42
N GLY A 35 3.08 1.71 1.04
CA GLY A 35 3.38 2.85 1.93
C GLY A 35 3.29 4.19 1.20
N ALA A 36 3.83 4.29 -0.02
CA ALA A 36 3.71 5.47 -0.86
C ALA A 36 2.25 5.74 -1.25
N GLN A 37 1.50 4.70 -1.61
CA GLN A 37 0.09 4.78 -1.98
C GLN A 37 -0.80 5.23 -0.82
N ILE A 38 -0.55 4.74 0.40
CA ILE A 38 -1.24 5.19 1.64
C ILE A 38 -0.88 6.65 1.93
N THR A 39 0.39 7.03 1.82
CA THR A 39 0.82 8.42 2.06
C THR A 39 0.15 9.39 1.08
N GLN A 40 0.07 9.04 -0.20
CA GLN A 40 -0.67 9.81 -1.19
C GLN A 40 -2.18 9.83 -0.90
N GLY A 41 -2.76 8.72 -0.46
CA GLY A 41 -4.15 8.65 -0.03
C GLY A 41 -4.45 9.56 1.17
N CYS A 42 -3.58 9.56 2.19
CA CYS A 42 -3.68 10.43 3.35
C CYS A 42 -3.57 11.91 2.95
N ARG A 43 -2.63 12.26 2.06
CA ARG A 43 -2.53 13.63 1.51
C ARG A 43 -3.80 14.01 0.76
N PHE A 44 -4.32 13.12 -0.09
CA PHE A 44 -5.56 13.36 -0.84
C PHE A 44 -6.75 13.60 0.10
N ILE A 45 -6.94 12.75 1.12
CA ILE A 45 -8.00 12.92 2.13
C ILE A 45 -7.81 14.25 2.88
N LYS A 46 -6.58 14.59 3.26
CA LYS A 46 -6.27 15.84 3.94
C LYS A 46 -6.62 17.07 3.08
N HIS A 47 -6.34 17.04 1.78
CA HIS A 47 -6.65 18.14 0.86
C HIS A 47 -8.15 18.21 0.50
N HIS A 48 -8.79 17.09 0.19
CA HIS A 48 -10.17 17.08 -0.31
C HIS A 48 -11.26 17.06 0.77
N TYR A 49 -10.98 16.51 1.95
CA TYR A 49 -11.98 16.28 3.00
C TYR A 49 -11.67 17.06 4.29
N LEU A 50 -10.40 17.18 4.71
CA LEU A 50 -10.06 17.93 5.94
C LEU A 50 -9.80 19.42 5.69
N ASN A 51 -9.27 19.82 4.53
CA ASN A 51 -9.07 21.24 4.19
C ASN A 51 -10.33 21.94 3.66
N LYS A 52 -11.48 21.25 3.54
CA LYS A 52 -12.79 21.89 3.28
C LYS A 52 -13.39 22.54 4.54
N LYS A 53 -12.55 23.13 5.38
CA LYS A 53 -12.96 24.06 6.43
C LYS A 53 -12.38 25.42 6.08
N GLU A 54 -12.87 25.97 4.97
CA GLU A 54 -13.11 27.39 4.67
C GLU A 54 -13.76 27.51 3.29
#